data_AF-A0A931RXK7-F1
#
_entry.id   AF-A0A931RXK7-F1
#
_cell.length_a   1.000
_cell.length_b   1.000
_cell.length_c   1.000
_cell.angle_alpha   90.00
_cell.angle_beta   90.00
_cell.angle_gamma   90.00
#
_symmetry.space_group_name_H-M   'P 1'
#
loop_
_entity.id
_entity.type
_entity.pdbx_description
1 polymer ?
#
loop_
_entity_poly.entity_id
_entity_poly.type
_entity_poly.pdbx_seq_one_letter_code
_entity_poly.pdbx_strand_id
1 'polypeptide(L)' 'MELNRYHVVLEADPEMGGFSVYVPALPGCASQGESETEALENIKEAIVVHLEGLKKDGIPIPRDREVTTKEVEVARA' A
#
# COMPACT_ATOMS: atom_id res chain seq x y z
N MET A 1 16.54 -0.19 -15.49
CA MET A 1 15.46 0.31 -14.62
C MET A 1 15.67 -0.32 -13.27
N GLU A 2 15.62 0.45 -12.19
CA GLU A 2 15.76 -0.08 -10.84
C GLU A 2 14.42 -0.75 -10.45
N LEU A 3 14.49 -1.98 -9.95
CA LEU A 3 13.32 -2.76 -9.58
C LEU A 3 13.14 -2.68 -8.06
N ASN A 4 12.15 -1.94 -7.60
CA ASN A 4 11.74 -1.93 -6.19
C ASN A 4 10.60 -2.92 -5.99
N ARG A 5 10.68 -3.71 -4.92
CA ARG A 5 9.63 -4.66 -4.54
C ARG A 5 9.11 -4.26 -3.18
N TYR A 6 7.79 -4.17 -3.04
CA TYR A 6 7.13 -3.76 -1.82
C TYR A 6 6.06 -4.78 -1.42
N HIS A 7 5.93 -5.04 -0.13
CA HIS A 7 4.74 -5.70 0.41
C HIS A 7 3.58 -4.69 0.47
N VAL A 8 2.40 -5.17 0.09
CA VAL A 8 1.15 -4.40 0.16
C VAL A 8 0.19 -5.08 1.12
N VAL A 9 -0.68 -4.30 1.74
CA VAL A 9 -1.83 -4.80 2.49
C VAL A 9 -3.05 -4.57 1.62
N LEU A 10 -3.81 -5.63 1.40
CA LEU A 10 -5.03 -5.65 0.61
C LEU A 10 -6.20 -5.93 1.55
N GLU A 11 -7.21 -5.07 1.53
CA GLU A 11 -8.39 -5.17 2.37
C GLU A 11 -9.62 -5.17 1.47
N ALA A 12 -10.48 -6.18 1.61
CA ALA A 12 -11.76 -6.20 0.91
C ALA A 12 -12.73 -5.25 1.62
N ASP A 13 -13.51 -4.50 0.84
CA ASP A 13 -14.61 -3.68 1.37
C ASP A 13 -15.92 -4.48 1.31
N PRO A 14 -16.43 -4.98 2.44
CA PRO A 14 -17.66 -5.78 2.44
C PRO A 14 -18.94 -4.95 2.27
N GLU A 15 -18.89 -3.62 2.48
CA GLU A 15 -20.06 -2.75 2.41
C GLU A 15 -20.28 -2.21 0.99
N MET A 16 -19.22 -1.73 0.34
CA MET A 16 -19.27 -1.14 -0.99
C MET A 16 -18.87 -2.14 -2.09
N GLY A 17 -18.24 -3.26 -1.72
CA GLY A 17 -17.56 -4.15 -2.65
C GLY A 17 -16.19 -3.60 -3.06
N GLY A 18 -15.38 -4.46 -3.69
CA GLY A 18 -14.04 -4.11 -4.15
C GLY A 18 -12.96 -4.24 -3.07
N PHE A 19 -11.81 -3.61 -3.34
CA PHE A 19 -10.59 -3.75 -2.55
C PHE A 19 -9.88 -2.41 -2.39
N SER A 20 -9.46 -2.09 -1.17
CA SER A 20 -8.47 -1.06 -0.88
C SER A 20 -7.10 -1.69 -0.69
N VAL A 21 -6.06 -0.97 -1.11
CA VAL A 21 -4.69 -1.45 -1.01
C VAL A 21 -3.74 -0.32 -0.63
N TYR A 22 -2.78 -0.62 0.24
CA TYR A 22 -1.76 0.35 0.63
C TYR A 22 -0.40 -0.29 0.84
N VAL A 23 0.66 0.53 0.82
CA VAL A 23 2.05 0.09 0.97
C VAL A 23 2.57 0.51 2.35
N PRO A 24 2.73 -0.40 3.33
CA PRO A 24 3.16 -0.02 4.67
C PRO A 24 4.55 0.61 4.73
N ALA A 25 5.41 0.34 3.75
CA ALA A 25 6.74 0.95 3.63
C ALA A 25 6.72 2.36 3.01
N LEU A 26 5.64 2.75 2.34
CA LEU A 26 5.49 4.06 1.69
C LEU A 26 4.25 4.78 2.27
N PRO A 27 4.38 5.45 3.43
CA PRO A 27 3.27 6.16 4.05
C PRO A 27 2.58 7.13 3.10
N GLY A 28 1.25 7.02 3.00
CA GLY A 28 0.44 7.82 2.07
C GLY A 28 0.32 7.27 0.65
N CYS A 29 0.97 6.13 0.33
CA CYS A 29 0.76 5.42 -0.93
C CYS A 29 -0.34 4.36 -0.76
N ALA A 30 -1.52 4.66 -1.29
CA ALA A 30 -2.70 3.80 -1.30
C ALA A 30 -3.45 3.93 -2.62
N SER A 31 -4.27 2.93 -2.92
CA SER A 31 -5.15 2.88 -4.09
C SER A 31 -6.33 1.94 -3.82
N GLN A 32 -7.21 1.76 -4.80
CA GLN A 32 -8.38 0.90 -4.72
C GLN A 32 -8.74 0.32 -6.09
N GLY A 33 -9.58 -0.70 -6.13
CA GLY A 33 -10.17 -1.27 -7.35
C GLY A 33 -11.42 -2.10 -7.07
N GLU A 34 -12.25 -2.33 -8.08
CA GLU A 34 -13.45 -3.17 -7.98
C GLU A 34 -13.08 -4.66 -7.85
N SER A 35 -11.87 -5.03 -8.25
CA SER A 35 -11.30 -6.38 -8.09
C SER A 35 -9.91 -6.35 -7.47
N GLU A 36 -9.48 -7.49 -6.92
CA GLU A 36 -8.12 -7.66 -6.39
C GLU A 36 -7.06 -7.33 -7.46
N THR A 37 -7.24 -7.84 -8.68
CA THR A 37 -6.33 -7.58 -9.80
C THR A 37 -6.24 -6.09 -10.10
N GLU A 38 -7.38 -5.41 -10.20
CA GLU A 38 -7.42 -3.97 -10.49
C GLU A 38 -6.77 -3.15 -9.38
N ALA A 39 -7.06 -3.45 -8.11
CA ALA A 39 -6.41 -2.80 -6.98
C ALA A 39 -4.88 -2.97 -7.03
N LEU A 40 -4.41 -4.18 -7.34
CA LEU A 40 -2.99 -4.49 -7.48
C LEU A 40 -2.33 -3.84 -8.71
N GLU A 41 -3.08 -3.56 -9.78
CA GLU A 41 -2.59 -2.77 -10.91
C GLU A 41 -2.50 -1.30 -10.55
N ASN A 42 -3.57 -0.75 -9.97
CA ASN A 42 -3.66 0.66 -9.58
C ASN A 42 -2.60 1.03 -8.54
N ILE A 43 -2.28 0.14 -7.58
CA ILE A 43 -1.23 0.42 -6.59
C ILE A 43 0.17 0.41 -7.21
N LYS A 44 0.43 -0.36 -8.28
CA LYS A 44 1.73 -0.33 -8.97
C LYS A 44 1.97 1.05 -9.59
N GLU A 45 0.94 1.61 -10.22
CA GLU A 45 1.00 2.97 -10.77
C GLU A 45 1.20 4.02 -9.67
N ALA A 46 0.44 3.91 -8.58
CA ALA A 46 0.58 4.80 -7.42
C ALA A 46 1.99 4.74 -6.80
N ILE A 47 2.60 3.55 -6.70
CA ILE A 47 3.98 3.39 -6.23
C ILE A 47 4.96 4.14 -7.14
N VAL A 48 4.84 3.98 -8.47
CA VAL A 48 5.74 4.67 -9.41
C VAL A 48 5.66 6.18 -9.22
N VAL A 49 4.44 6.73 -9.21
CA VAL A 49 4.23 8.18 -9.02
C VAL A 49 4.76 8.65 -7.65
N HIS A 50 4.54 7.87 -6.59
CA HIS A 50 5.02 8.20 -5.25
C HIS A 50 6.56 8.23 -5.18
N LEU A 51 7.24 7.23 -5.76
CA LEU A 51 8.70 7.18 -5.82
C LEU A 51 9.29 8.35 -6.63
N GLU A 52 8.63 8.75 -7.71
CA GLU A 52 9.03 9.94 -8.48
C GLU A 52 8.90 11.21 -7.65
N GLY A 53 7.85 11.34 -6.84
CA GLY A 53 7.66 12.43 -5.89
C GLY A 53 8.80 12.50 -4.86
N LEU A 54 9.06 11.39 -4.17
CA LEU A 54 10.16 11.30 -3.19
C LEU A 54 11.50 11.69 -3.81
N LYS A 55 11.77 11.22 -5.03
CA LYS A 55 13.00 11.57 -5.76
C LYS A 55 13.09 13.06 -6.08
N LYS A 56 11.99 13.70 -6.50
CA LYS A 56 11.94 15.15 -6.78
C LYS A 56 12.20 15.97 -5.52
N ASP A 57 11.70 15.49 -4.38
CA ASP A 57 11.84 16.17 -3.09
C ASP A 57 13.17 15.86 -2.39
N GLY A 58 14.03 15.02 -2.98
CA GLY A 58 15.31 14.61 -2.39
C GLY A 58 15.15 13.71 -1.17
N ILE A 59 13.96 13.11 -0.99
CA ILE A 59 13.66 12.20 0.11
C ILE A 59 14.19 10.80 -0.25
N PRO A 60 14.99 10.16 0.62
CA PRO A 60 15.46 8.81 0.37
C PRO A 60 14.31 7.82 0.17
N ILE A 61 14.43 6.94 -0.82
CA ILE A 61 13.43 5.90 -1.09
C ILE A 61 13.42 4.90 0.07
N PRO A 62 12.28 4.71 0.76
CA PRO A 62 12.17 3.71 1.83
C PRO A 62 12.38 2.30 1.31
N ARG A 63 13.07 1.48 2.12
CA ARG A 63 13.16 0.04 1.88
C ARG A 63 11.86 -0.64 2.30
N ASP A 64 11.53 -1.72 1.60
CA ASP A 64 10.42 -2.57 1.95
C ASP A 64 10.59 -3.24 3.32
N ARG A 65 9.46 -3.69 3.89
CA ARG A 65 9.40 -4.46 5.13
C ARG A 65 8.30 -5.51 5.03
N GLU A 66 8.53 -6.67 5.64
CA GLU A 66 7.48 -7.67 5.82
C GLU A 66 6.39 -7.13 6.74
N VAL A 67 5.16 -7.56 6.48
CA VAL A 67 3.97 -7.11 7.18
C VAL A 67 3.23 -8.35 7.69
N THR A 68 2.75 -8.29 8.94
CA THR A 68 1.95 -9.35 9.53
C THR A 68 0.77 -8.72 10.25
N THR A 69 -0.42 -9.24 10.04
CA THR A 69 -1.63 -8.84 10.77
C THR A 69 -1.72 -9.63 12.08
N LYS A 70 -2.08 -8.93 13.17
CA LYS A 70 -2.27 -9.50 14.51
C LYS A 70 -3.51 -8.90 15.13
N GLU A 71 -4.30 -9.72 15.80
CA GLU A 71 -5.41 -9.28 16.64
C GLU A 71 -4.88 -8.90 18.03
N VAL A 72 -5.47 -7.87 18.63
CA VAL A 72 -5.14 -7.41 19.98
C VAL A 72 -6.45 -7.17 20.75
N GLU A 73 -6.60 -7.83 21.90
CA GLU A 73 -7.74 -7.62 22.80
C GLU A 73 -7.53 -6.37 23.66
N VAL A 74 -8.57 -5.54 23.81
CA VAL A 74 -8.51 -4.30 24.59
C VAL A 74 -9.68 -4.22 25.55
N ALA A 75 -9.41 -4.11 26.85
CA ALA A 75 -10.43 -3.84 27.87
C ALA A 75 -10.67 -2.32 27.99
N ARG A 76 -11.94 -1.92 28.01
CA ARG A 76 -12.36 -0.54 28.33
C ARG A 76 -12.75 -0.46 29.81
N ALA A 77 -12.36 0.61 30.48
CA ALA A 77 -12.75 0.92 31.86
C ALA A 77 -14.16 1.52 31.93
#